data_AF-A0A966L0I8-F1
#
_entry.id   AF-A0A966L0I8-F1
#
_cell.length_a   1.000
_cell.length_b   1.000
_cell.length_c   1.000
_cell.angle_alpha   90.00
_cell.angle_beta   90.00
_cell.angle_gamma   90.00
#
_symmetry.space_group_name_H-M   'P 1'
#
loop_
_entity.id
_entity.type
_entity.pdbx_description
1 polymer ?
#
loop_
_entity_poly.entity_id
_entity_poly.type
_entity_poly.pdbx_seq_one_letter_code
_entity_poly.pdbx_strand_id
1 'polypeptide(L)'
;MAIQSDRWIREQAQQHGMIEPFEEAQRRDGCISYGLSSYGYDARVADEFKIFTNVNSATVDPKAFDANSLVDRQTDVCIIPPNSFALARTVEYFRVPDDVLVICLGKSTYAR
;
A
#
# COMPACT_ATOMS: atom_id res chain seq x y z
N MET A 1 13.97 -6.01 -18.45
CA MET A 1 13.50 -5.04 -17.44
C MET A 1 14.52 -5.01 -16.31
N ALA A 2 14.96 -3.82 -15.91
CA ALA A 2 15.88 -3.62 -14.80
C ALA A 2 15.17 -2.89 -13.66
N ILE A 3 15.68 -2.99 -12.43
CA ILE A 3 15.18 -2.20 -11.31
C ILE A 3 15.59 -0.75 -11.54
N GLN A 4 14.60 0.15 -11.55
CA GLN A 4 14.82 1.57 -11.80
C GLN A 4 15.35 2.29 -10.55
N SER A 5 16.23 3.26 -10.76
CA SER A 5 16.82 4.05 -9.67
C SER A 5 15.88 5.15 -9.19
N ASP A 6 16.19 5.69 -8.01
CA ASP A 6 15.54 6.86 -7.42
C ASP A 6 15.43 8.05 -8.39
N ARG A 7 16.48 8.31 -9.19
CA ARG A 7 16.50 9.38 -10.20
C ARG A 7 15.39 9.20 -11.23
N TRP A 8 15.24 7.99 -11.77
CA TRP A 8 14.20 7.69 -12.74
C TRP A 8 12.81 7.78 -12.11
N ILE A 9 12.63 7.21 -10.91
CA ILE A 9 11.34 7.24 -10.19
C ILE A 9 10.91 8.69 -9.92
N ARG A 10 11.85 9.54 -9.49
CA ARG A 10 11.62 10.98 -9.25
C ARG A 10 11.17 11.69 -10.52
N GLU A 11 11.86 11.46 -11.63
CA GLU A 11 11.54 12.05 -12.93
C GLU A 11 10.12 11.64 -13.37
N GLN A 12 9.78 10.36 -13.28
CA GLN A 12 8.46 9.85 -13.63
C GLN A 12 7.35 10.40 -12.72
N ALA A 13 7.62 10.52 -11.42
CA ALA A 13 6.64 11.09 -10.50
C ALA A 13 6.41 12.58 -10.75
N GLN A 14 7.47 13.39 -10.91
CA GLN A 14 7.36 14.84 -11.05
C GLN A 14 6.89 15.29 -12.45
N GLN A 15 7.33 14.63 -13.51
CA GLN A 15 7.05 15.05 -14.90
C GLN A 15 5.82 14.36 -15.49
N HIS A 16 5.54 13.12 -15.09
CA HIS A 16 4.47 12.30 -15.66
C HIS A 16 3.37 11.94 -14.67
N GLY A 17 3.48 12.38 -13.41
CA GLY A 17 2.47 12.11 -12.38
C GLY A 17 2.35 10.62 -12.04
N MET A 18 3.44 9.85 -12.17
CA MET A 18 3.44 8.41 -11.90
C MET A 18 2.99 8.08 -10.47
N ILE A 19 3.28 8.95 -9.50
CA ILE A 19 2.94 8.78 -8.08
C ILE A 19 2.38 10.11 -7.56
N GLU A 20 1.20 10.10 -6.91
CA GLU A 20 0.57 11.31 -6.39
C GLU A 20 -0.21 11.04 -5.08
N PRO A 21 0.07 11.72 -3.96
CA PRO A 21 1.16 12.69 -3.75
C PRO A 21 2.55 12.03 -3.74
N PHE A 22 3.58 12.75 -4.19
CA PHE A 22 4.96 12.26 -4.25
C PHE A 22 5.87 12.91 -3.21
N GLU A 23 6.60 12.07 -2.46
CA GLU A 23 7.60 12.50 -1.47
C GLU A 23 9.02 12.21 -1.99
N GLU A 24 9.76 13.28 -2.29
CA GLU A 24 11.05 13.22 -2.99
C GLU A 24 12.20 12.63 -2.15
N ALA A 25 12.03 12.56 -0.84
CA ALA A 25 13.03 12.04 0.08
C ALA A 25 12.38 11.15 1.13
N GLN A 26 13.19 10.26 1.72
CA GLN A 26 12.74 9.40 2.80
C GLN A 26 12.39 10.26 4.04
N ARG A 27 11.12 10.21 4.47
CA ARG A 27 10.60 10.90 5.65
C ARG A 27 10.48 9.94 6.83
N ARG A 28 10.64 10.48 8.05
CA ARG A 28 10.51 9.78 9.34
C ARG A 28 9.92 10.72 10.38
N ASP A 29 8.66 11.09 10.19
CA ASP A 29 7.99 12.07 11.04
C ASP A 29 7.40 11.39 12.30
N GLY A 30 8.26 10.69 13.05
CA GLY A 30 7.87 9.87 14.21
C GLY A 30 7.17 8.55 13.85
N CYS A 31 7.01 8.25 12.56
CA CYS A 31 6.36 7.05 12.04
C CYS A 31 7.33 6.11 11.31
N ILE A 32 6.80 4.97 10.82
CA ILE A 32 7.52 4.12 9.86
C ILE A 32 7.86 4.95 8.63
N SER A 33 9.10 4.83 8.14
CA SER A 33 9.59 5.68 7.05
C SER A 33 8.84 5.44 5.74
N TYR A 34 8.65 6.52 4.97
CA TYR A 34 7.98 6.53 3.67
C TYR A 34 8.70 7.46 2.67
N GLY A 35 8.30 7.42 1.40
CA GLY A 35 8.83 8.24 0.32
C GLY A 35 9.90 7.55 -0.53
N LEU A 36 10.60 8.34 -1.35
CA LEU A 36 11.59 7.83 -2.30
C LEU A 36 12.81 7.19 -1.60
N SER A 37 13.19 6.00 -2.09
CA SER A 37 14.37 5.23 -1.69
C SER A 37 15.28 4.99 -2.91
N SER A 38 16.50 4.46 -2.70
CA SER A 38 17.51 4.31 -3.75
C SER A 38 17.05 3.57 -5.01
N TYR A 39 16.18 2.57 -4.86
CA TYR A 39 15.68 1.70 -5.94
C TYR A 39 14.21 1.34 -5.74
N GLY A 40 13.42 2.26 -5.18
CA GLY A 40 12.01 2.00 -4.89
C GLY A 40 11.34 3.19 -4.22
N TYR A 41 10.07 3.01 -3.89
CA TYR A 41 9.26 4.02 -3.22
C TYR A 41 8.47 3.37 -2.08
N ASP A 42 8.63 3.88 -0.87
CA ASP A 42 7.90 3.41 0.31
C ASP A 42 6.54 4.12 0.36
N ALA A 43 5.47 3.43 -0.04
CA ALA A 43 4.10 3.95 0.01
C ALA A 43 3.54 3.96 1.46
N ARG A 44 2.56 4.84 1.70
CA ARG A 44 1.85 4.93 2.99
C ARG A 44 0.52 4.19 2.92
N VAL A 45 0.05 3.73 4.08
CA VAL A 45 -1.30 3.20 4.25
C VAL A 45 -2.25 4.33 4.64
N ALA A 46 -3.44 4.38 4.03
CA ALA A 46 -4.50 5.31 4.42
C ALA A 46 -5.19 4.86 5.71
N ASP A 47 -6.05 5.72 6.27
CA ASP A 47 -6.80 5.50 7.51
C ASP A 47 -8.05 4.62 7.32
N GLU A 48 -8.34 4.17 6.10
CA GLU A 48 -9.48 3.31 5.76
C GLU A 48 -9.08 1.85 5.64
N PHE A 49 -9.67 1.01 6.49
CA PHE A 49 -9.40 -0.42 6.58
C PHE A 49 -10.68 -1.24 6.43
N LYS A 50 -10.55 -2.42 5.82
CA LYS A 50 -11.58 -3.46 5.82
C LYS A 50 -11.02 -4.72 6.48
N ILE A 51 -11.51 -5.07 7.66
CA ILE A 51 -10.99 -6.19 8.46
C ILE A 51 -11.83 -7.43 8.21
N PHE A 52 -11.20 -8.56 7.88
CA PHE A 52 -11.92 -9.82 7.68
C PHE A 52 -12.52 -10.36 8.99
N THR A 53 -13.78 -10.82 8.89
CA THR A 53 -14.53 -11.43 9.98
C THR A 53 -15.18 -12.74 9.54
N ASN A 54 -15.04 -13.79 10.35
CA ASN A 54 -15.64 -15.11 10.11
C ASN A 54 -17.00 -15.29 10.80
N VAL A 55 -17.56 -14.24 11.42
CA VAL A 55 -18.82 -14.31 12.20
C VAL A 55 -19.96 -14.95 11.41
N ASN A 56 -20.02 -14.70 10.10
CA ASN A 56 -21.09 -15.22 9.24
C ASN A 56 -20.78 -16.60 8.63
N SER A 57 -19.62 -17.21 8.92
CA SER A 57 -19.18 -18.51 8.38
C SER A 57 -19.31 -18.65 6.85
N ALA A 58 -19.27 -17.54 6.12
CA ALA A 58 -19.40 -17.53 4.67
C ALA A 58 -18.14 -18.11 4.01
N THR A 59 -18.32 -18.91 2.97
CA THR A 59 -17.22 -19.31 2.09
C THR A 59 -16.83 -18.10 1.24
N VAL A 60 -15.53 -17.79 1.20
CA VAL A 60 -15.02 -16.67 0.40
C VAL A 60 -15.00 -17.08 -1.07
N ASP A 61 -15.86 -16.47 -1.88
CA ASP A 61 -15.85 -16.59 -3.34
C ASP A 61 -15.17 -15.36 -3.97
N PRO A 62 -13.95 -15.50 -4.53
CA PRO A 62 -13.25 -14.38 -5.18
C PRO A 62 -13.97 -13.80 -6.41
N LYS A 63 -14.89 -14.55 -7.04
CA LYS A 63 -15.70 -14.08 -8.17
C LYS A 63 -16.98 -13.37 -7.73
N ALA A 64 -17.43 -13.62 -6.51
CA ALA A 64 -18.64 -13.06 -5.91
C ALA A 64 -18.34 -12.57 -4.49
N PHE A 65 -17.56 -11.50 -4.39
CA PHE A 65 -17.08 -11.00 -3.11
C PHE A 65 -18.23 -10.51 -2.21
N ASP A 66 -18.40 -11.13 -1.04
CA ASP A 66 -19.42 -10.74 -0.05
C ASP A 66 -18.88 -9.65 0.89
N ALA A 67 -19.47 -8.45 0.79
CA ALA A 67 -19.12 -7.32 1.64
C ALA A 67 -19.35 -7.61 3.14
N ASN A 68 -20.23 -8.54 3.51
CA ASN A 68 -20.50 -8.91 4.90
C ASN A 68 -19.37 -9.74 5.54
N SER A 69 -18.38 -10.18 4.76
CA SER A 69 -17.16 -10.84 5.26
C SER A 69 -16.11 -9.85 5.76
N LEU A 70 -16.35 -8.54 5.58
CA LEU A 70 -15.46 -7.46 5.99
C LEU A 70 -16.17 -6.47 6.91
N VAL A 71 -15.44 -5.94 7.89
CA VAL A 71 -15.87 -4.82 8.72
C VAL A 71 -15.08 -3.59 8.33
N ASP A 72 -15.79 -2.54 7.92
CA ASP A 72 -15.20 -1.24 7.60
C ASP A 72 -14.79 -0.50 8.89
N ARG A 73 -13.56 0.04 8.90
CA ARG A 73 -13.04 0.88 9.98
C ARG A 73 -12.19 2.00 9.43
N GLN A 74 -12.51 3.22 9.86
CA GLN A 74 -11.65 4.39 9.66
C GLN A 74 -10.95 4.71 10.99
N THR A 75 -9.62 4.62 11.03
CA THR A 75 -8.81 4.76 12.26
C THR A 75 -7.34 5.02 11.95
N ASP A 76 -6.66 5.79 12.80
CA ASP A 76 -5.21 6.01 12.71
C ASP A 76 -4.39 4.74 12.98
N VAL A 77 -4.95 3.80 13.75
CA VAL A 77 -4.32 2.53 14.11
C VAL A 77 -5.30 1.38 13.90
N CYS A 78 -4.98 0.48 12.97
CA CYS A 78 -5.75 -0.73 12.71
C CYS A 78 -5.16 -1.93 13.47
N ILE A 79 -5.98 -2.59 14.29
CA ILE A 79 -5.63 -3.85 14.96
C ILE A 79 -6.15 -5.01 14.11
N ILE A 80 -5.23 -5.81 13.57
CA ILE A 80 -5.56 -7.02 12.81
C ILE A 80 -5.69 -8.19 13.80
N PRO A 81 -6.84 -8.90 13.83
CA PRO A 81 -6.99 -10.08 14.68
C PRO A 81 -5.96 -11.17 14.35
N PRO A 82 -5.54 -11.97 15.35
CA PRO A 82 -4.61 -13.08 15.10
C PRO A 82 -5.18 -14.03 14.06
N ASN A 83 -4.32 -14.52 13.16
CA ASN A 83 -4.68 -15.43 12.07
C ASN A 83 -5.76 -14.89 11.10
N SER A 84 -5.98 -13.58 11.07
CA SER A 84 -6.86 -12.89 10.12
C SER A 84 -6.06 -11.96 9.19
N PHE A 85 -6.75 -11.19 8.35
CA PHE A 85 -6.15 -10.18 7.48
C PHE A 85 -7.02 -8.92 7.40
N ALA A 86 -6.45 -7.85 6.87
CA ALA A 86 -7.14 -6.61 6.56
C ALA A 86 -6.75 -6.12 5.16
N LEU A 87 -7.68 -5.43 4.52
CA LEU A 87 -7.44 -4.67 3.31
C LEU A 87 -7.36 -3.18 3.65
N ALA A 88 -6.51 -2.47 2.94
CA ALA A 88 -6.40 -1.02 3.00
C ALA A 88 -6.00 -0.51 1.61
N ARG A 89 -5.98 0.80 1.45
CA ARG A 89 -5.45 1.45 0.25
C ARG A 89 -4.20 2.26 0.58
N THR A 90 -3.38 2.51 -0.44
CA THR A 90 -2.29 3.47 -0.32
C THR A 90 -2.82 4.89 -0.21
N VAL A 91 -2.04 5.78 0.42
CA VAL A 91 -2.28 7.23 0.34
C VAL A 91 -1.98 7.71 -1.07
N GLU A 92 -0.91 7.18 -1.67
CA GLU A 92 -0.49 7.49 -3.03
C GLU A 92 -1.34 6.77 -4.08
N TYR A 93 -1.69 7.50 -5.14
CA TYR A 93 -2.25 6.98 -6.37
C TYR A 93 -1.13 6.75 -7.40
N PHE A 94 -1.14 5.60 -8.07
CA PHE A 94 -0.11 5.20 -9.01
C PHE A 94 -0.65 5.17 -10.45
N ARG A 95 0.01 5.89 -11.36
CA ARG A 95 -0.25 5.89 -12.81
C ARG A 95 0.93 5.23 -13.51
N VAL A 96 0.95 3.89 -13.50
CA VAL A 96 2.08 3.11 -14.02
C VAL A 96 2.14 3.21 -15.55
N PRO A 97 3.28 3.60 -16.15
CA PRO A 97 3.46 3.61 -17.61
C PRO A 97 3.33 2.20 -18.23
N ASP A 98 2.91 2.14 -19.50
CA ASP A 98 2.66 0.86 -20.21
C ASP A 98 3.91 -0.02 -20.36
N ASP A 99 5.11 0.55 -20.27
CA ASP A 99 6.41 -0.13 -20.36
C ASP A 99 7.01 -0.49 -18.99
N VAL A 100 6.23 -0.34 -17.90
CA VAL A 100 6.70 -0.51 -16.52
C VAL A 100 5.87 -1.56 -15.78
N LEU A 101 6.56 -2.43 -15.04
CA LEU A 101 5.96 -3.35 -14.07
C LEU A 101 6.46 -3.01 -12.66
N VAL A 102 5.54 -2.90 -11.71
CA VAL A 102 5.85 -2.57 -10.29
C VAL A 102 5.68 -3.82 -9.43
N ILE A 103 6.65 -4.06 -8.54
CA ILE A 103 6.61 -5.13 -7.54
C ILE A 103 6.51 -4.48 -6.15
N CYS A 104 5.55 -4.94 -5.34
CA CYS A 104 5.36 -4.47 -3.97
C CYS A 104 5.92 -5.47 -2.97
N LEU A 105 6.74 -5.00 -2.03
CA LEU A 105 7.36 -5.80 -0.96
C LEU A 105 7.07 -5.18 0.40
N GLY A 106 6.88 -6.03 1.41
CA GLY A 106 6.65 -5.59 2.79
C GLY A 106 7.91 -5.02 3.45
N LYS A 107 7.73 -4.05 4.34
CA LYS A 107 8.82 -3.52 5.18
C LYS A 107 9.16 -4.48 6.30
N SER A 108 10.45 -4.57 6.64
CA SER A 108 10.95 -5.42 7.72
C SER A 108 10.32 -5.14 9.08
N THR A 109 9.89 -3.90 9.34
CA THR A 109 9.17 -3.53 10.57
C THR A 109 7.87 -4.33 10.76
N TYR A 110 7.15 -4.64 9.67
CA TYR A 110 5.91 -5.42 9.70
C TYR A 110 6.15 -6.93 9.55
N ALA A 111 7.23 -7.33 8.87
CA ALA A 111 7.49 -8.74 8.56
C ALA A 111 8.16 -9.53 9.70
N ARG A 112 8.82 -8.84 10.64
CA ARG A 112 9.60 -9.45 11.72
C ARG A 112 8.76 -9.96 12.89
#